data_AF-M0CGJ1-F1
#
_entry.id   AF-M0CGJ1-F1
#
_cell.length_a   1.000
_cell.length_b   1.000
_cell.length_c   1.000
_cell.angle_alpha   90.00
_cell.angle_beta   90.00
_cell.angle_gamma   90.00
#
_symmetry.space_group_name_H-M   'P 1'
#
loop_
_entity.id
_entity.type
_entity.pdbx_description
1 polymer ?
#
loop_
_entity_poly.entity_id
_entity_poly.type
_entity_poly.pdbx_seq_one_letter_code
_entity_poly.pdbx_strand_id
1 'polypeptide(L)'
;MAPAIAHFLVGASLLLLLTIPIALRYRLAPWIPLWLVALGGLWGLGPDIHHIAPVYEIKLRTVHDSPWVDLFAFHYTLDRPAVRAQYLSSVFGSILGFLGAVTTFMLATVLRSRTTLTETASLHLVALSEVLLLLLLVVAATSS
;
A
#
# COMPACT_ATOMS: atom_id res chain seq x y z
N MET A 1 -0.60 16.48 8.73
CA MET A 1 -0.68 15.45 7.69
C MET A 1 0.54 14.57 7.84
N ALA A 2 0.39 13.25 7.71
CA ALA A 2 1.50 12.35 7.50
C ALA A 2 2.26 12.78 6.23
N PRO A 3 3.56 12.52 6.15
CA PRO A 3 4.34 12.99 5.01
C PRO A 3 3.86 12.30 3.74
N ALA A 4 3.78 13.05 2.64
CA ALA A 4 3.32 12.55 1.33
C ALA A 4 4.01 11.24 0.91
N ILE A 5 5.29 11.08 1.27
CA ILE A 5 6.03 9.84 1.01
C ILE A 5 5.42 8.62 1.72
N ALA A 6 4.88 8.77 2.93
CA ALA A 6 4.23 7.69 3.66
C ALA A 6 2.93 7.28 2.95
N HIS A 7 2.10 8.24 2.52
CA HIS A 7 0.88 7.98 1.75
C HIS A 7 1.19 7.26 0.43
N PHE A 8 2.20 7.75 -0.30
CA PHE A 8 2.67 7.11 -1.54
C PHE A 8 3.11 5.67 -1.29
N LEU A 9 3.97 5.44 -0.30
CA LEU A 9 4.52 4.11 -0.04
C LEU A 9 3.47 3.12 0.45
N VAL A 10 2.52 3.55 1.29
CA VAL A 10 1.40 2.70 1.72
C VAL A 10 0.50 2.34 0.54
N GLY A 11 0.14 3.32 -0.30
CA GLY A 11 -0.66 3.05 -1.49
C GLY A 11 0.03 2.10 -2.49
N ALA A 12 1.32 2.31 -2.74
CA ALA A 12 2.13 1.44 -3.58
C ALA A 12 2.23 0.02 -3.01
N SER A 13 2.42 -0.11 -1.70
CA SER A 13 2.47 -1.40 -1.00
C SER A 13 1.17 -2.17 -1.15
N LEU A 14 0.04 -1.52 -0.87
CA LEU A 14 -1.28 -2.15 -0.94
C LEU A 14 -1.59 -2.61 -2.36
N LEU A 15 -1.35 -1.77 -3.38
CA LEU A 15 -1.66 -2.16 -4.75
C LEU A 15 -0.77 -3.32 -5.23
N LEU A 16 0.52 -3.34 -4.86
CA LEU A 16 1.39 -4.48 -5.15
C LEU A 16 0.84 -5.78 -4.55
N LEU A 17 0.51 -5.76 -3.25
CA LEU A 17 0.00 -6.94 -2.54
C LEU A 17 -1.33 -7.43 -3.13
N LEU A 18 -2.31 -6.53 -3.31
CA LEU A 18 -3.61 -6.85 -3.88
C LEU A 18 -3.51 -7.44 -5.30
N THR A 19 -2.44 -7.12 -6.02
CA THR A 19 -2.23 -7.61 -7.39
C THR A 19 -1.49 -8.95 -7.43
N ILE A 20 -0.97 -9.48 -6.32
CA ILE A 20 -0.24 -10.76 -6.32
C ILE A 20 -1.08 -11.92 -6.87
N PRO A 21 -2.37 -12.11 -6.52
CA PRO A 21 -3.17 -13.20 -7.10
C PRO A 21 -3.25 -13.12 -8.64
N ILE A 22 -3.35 -11.90 -9.17
CA ILE A 22 -3.36 -11.62 -10.61
C ILE A 22 -1.97 -11.89 -11.20
N ALA A 23 -0.91 -11.42 -10.54
CA ALA A 23 0.48 -11.61 -10.93
C ALA A 23 0.85 -13.08 -11.06
N LEU A 24 0.42 -13.86 -10.07
CA LEU A 24 0.52 -15.30 -10.09
C LEU A 24 -0.28 -15.84 -11.28
N ARG A 25 -1.61 -15.65 -11.32
CA ARG A 25 -2.48 -16.28 -12.30
C ARG A 25 -2.08 -16.02 -13.76
N TYR A 26 -1.72 -14.78 -14.09
CA TYR A 26 -1.56 -14.33 -15.48
C TYR A 26 -0.12 -14.09 -15.93
N ARG A 27 0.89 -14.28 -15.08
CA ARG A 27 2.31 -14.04 -15.41
C ARG A 27 2.53 -12.64 -16.00
N LEU A 28 2.31 -11.62 -15.16
CA LEU A 28 2.46 -10.23 -15.58
C LEU A 28 3.84 -9.95 -16.20
N ALA A 29 3.85 -9.12 -17.23
CA ALA A 29 5.08 -8.71 -17.88
C ALA A 29 5.99 -7.92 -16.90
N PRO A 30 7.32 -7.98 -17.05
CA PRO A 30 8.27 -7.38 -16.10
C PRO A 30 8.14 -5.87 -15.87
N TRP A 31 7.48 -5.15 -16.81
CA TRP A 31 7.26 -3.70 -16.72
C TRP A 31 5.99 -3.33 -15.93
N ILE A 32 5.05 -4.26 -15.73
CA ILE A 32 3.78 -4.00 -15.03
C ILE A 32 3.97 -3.63 -13.55
N PRO A 33 4.88 -4.27 -12.78
CA PRO A 33 5.09 -3.91 -11.37
C PRO A 33 5.47 -2.44 -11.16
N LEU A 34 6.23 -1.84 -12.10
CA LEU A 34 6.58 -0.42 -12.04
C LEU A 34 5.34 0.46 -12.12
N TRP A 35 4.37 0.12 -12.98
CA TRP A 35 3.10 0.84 -13.06
C TRP A 35 2.23 0.60 -11.84
N LEU A 36 2.23 -0.61 -11.25
CA LEU A 36 1.50 -0.86 -10.01
C LEU A 36 2.04 -0.01 -8.86
N VAL A 37 3.36 0.14 -8.75
CA VAL A 37 3.95 1.05 -7.76
C VAL A 37 3.52 2.50 -8.01
N ALA A 38 3.62 2.98 -9.25
CA ALA A 38 3.27 4.35 -9.59
C ALA A 38 1.78 4.65 -9.37
N LEU A 39 0.90 3.77 -9.85
CA LEU A 39 -0.56 3.92 -9.71
C LEU A 39 -1.00 3.78 -8.26
N GLY A 40 -0.43 2.84 -7.51
CA GLY A 40 -0.75 2.64 -6.09
C GLY A 40 -0.30 3.83 -5.26
N GLY A 41 0.90 4.37 -5.54
CA GLY A 41 1.38 5.55 -4.86
C GLY A 41 0.60 6.80 -5.21
N LEU A 42 0.22 6.99 -6.48
CA LEU A 42 -0.65 8.11 -6.88
C LEU A 42 -2.05 8.00 -6.26
N TRP A 43 -2.58 6.78 -6.15
CA TRP A 43 -3.82 6.52 -5.42
C TRP A 43 -3.70 6.91 -3.95
N GLY A 44 -2.61 6.54 -3.26
CA GLY A 44 -2.36 6.98 -1.88
C GLY A 44 -2.24 8.50 -1.73
N LEU A 45 -1.70 9.19 -2.74
CA LEU A 45 -1.57 10.66 -2.78
C LEU A 45 -2.82 11.40 -3.25
N GLY A 46 -3.84 10.71 -3.77
CA GLY A 46 -5.03 11.34 -4.36
C GLY A 46 -5.64 12.46 -3.51
N PRO A 47 -5.82 12.26 -2.19
CA PRO A 47 -6.36 13.28 -1.29
C PRO A 47 -5.45 14.51 -1.11
N ASP A 48 -4.13 14.37 -1.28
CA ASP A 48 -3.15 15.46 -1.15
C ASP A 48 -3.21 16.47 -2.32
N ILE A 49 -4.01 16.22 -3.36
CA ILE A 49 -4.20 17.12 -4.52
C ILE A 49 -4.65 18.53 -4.10
N HIS A 50 -5.31 18.67 -2.95
CA HIS A 50 -5.73 19.95 -2.39
C HIS A 50 -4.57 20.92 -2.12
N HIS A 51 -3.32 20.43 -2.07
CA HIS A 51 -2.12 21.26 -1.98
C HIS A 51 -1.66 21.88 -3.31
N ILE A 52 -2.11 21.34 -4.45
CA ILE A 52 -1.63 21.72 -5.79
C ILE A 52 -2.73 22.39 -6.62
N ALA A 53 -3.99 22.01 -6.41
CA ALA A 53 -5.15 22.62 -7.06
C ALA A 53 -5.92 23.50 -6.06
N PRO A 54 -5.73 24.84 -6.06
CA PRO A 54 -6.41 25.74 -5.13
C PRO A 54 -7.92 25.92 -5.42
N VAL A 55 -8.44 25.28 -6.46
CA VAL A 55 -9.86 25.34 -6.81
C VAL A 55 -10.64 24.46 -5.82
N TYR A 56 -11.65 25.03 -5.16
CA TYR A 56 -12.49 24.35 -4.16
C TYR A 56 -11.77 23.90 -2.88
N GLU A 57 -10.69 24.57 -2.49
CA GLU A 57 -9.85 24.23 -1.32
C GLU A 57 -10.65 23.85 -0.05
N ILE A 58 -11.66 24.64 0.34
CA ILE A 58 -12.51 24.36 1.51
C ILE A 58 -13.25 23.03 1.36
N LYS A 59 -13.81 22.75 0.17
CA LYS A 59 -14.54 21.51 -0.10
C LYS A 59 -13.58 20.32 -0.15
N LEU A 60 -12.41 20.49 -0.77
CA LEU A 60 -11.38 19.45 -0.85
C LEU A 60 -10.83 19.09 0.53
N ARG A 61 -10.56 20.08 1.40
CA ARG A 61 -10.18 19.83 2.81
C ARG A 61 -11.28 19.12 3.59
N THR A 62 -12.54 19.52 3.41
CA THR A 62 -13.68 18.84 4.07
C THR A 62 -13.78 17.38 3.65
N VAL A 63 -13.54 17.08 2.37
CA VAL A 63 -13.48 15.70 1.88
C VAL A 63 -12.27 14.99 2.46
N HIS A 64 -11.08 15.59 2.37
CA HIS A 64 -9.80 15.08 2.88
C HIS A 64 -9.89 14.62 4.34
N ASP A 65 -10.53 15.42 5.20
CA ASP A 65 -10.66 15.13 6.63
C ASP A 65 -11.79 14.15 6.97
N SER A 66 -12.41 13.52 5.97
CA SER A 66 -13.49 12.55 6.17
C SER A 66 -12.97 11.10 6.20
N PRO A 67 -13.65 10.18 6.92
CA PRO A 67 -13.27 8.77 6.93
C PRO A 67 -13.32 8.08 5.56
N TRP A 68 -14.07 8.63 4.59
CA TRP A 68 -14.13 8.10 3.22
C TRP A 68 -12.77 8.10 2.52
N VAL A 69 -11.85 8.93 2.99
CA VAL A 69 -10.52 9.06 2.42
C VAL A 69 -9.62 7.87 2.79
N ASP A 70 -10.02 7.02 3.74
CA ASP A 70 -9.37 5.73 3.95
C ASP A 70 -9.45 4.81 2.71
N LEU A 71 -10.38 5.06 1.78
CA LEU A 71 -10.41 4.40 0.46
C LEU A 71 -9.22 4.78 -0.42
N PHE A 72 -8.41 5.77 -0.04
CA PHE A 72 -7.15 6.13 -0.69
C PHE A 72 -5.98 5.62 0.17
N ALA A 73 -5.87 4.31 0.29
CA ALA A 73 -4.78 3.67 1.04
C ALA A 73 -4.68 4.09 2.52
N PHE A 74 -5.82 4.09 3.24
CA PHE A 74 -5.89 4.47 4.66
C PHE A 74 -5.41 5.89 4.97
N HIS A 75 -5.54 6.80 3.99
CA HIS A 75 -5.05 8.18 4.09
C HIS A 75 -5.52 8.88 5.37
N TYR A 76 -6.84 8.86 5.64
CA TYR A 76 -7.40 9.52 6.82
C TYR A 76 -6.83 8.94 8.13
N THR A 77 -6.65 7.63 8.20
CA THR A 77 -6.07 6.93 9.35
C THR A 77 -4.61 7.31 9.57
N LEU A 78 -3.81 7.36 8.51
CA LEU A 78 -2.42 7.81 8.56
C LEU A 78 -2.31 9.27 9.00
N ASP A 79 -3.32 10.06 8.68
CA ASP A 79 -3.40 11.46 9.07
C ASP A 79 -3.89 11.70 10.49
N ARG A 80 -4.27 10.68 11.27
CA ARG A 80 -4.76 10.90 12.64
C ARG A 80 -3.67 11.47 13.57
N PRO A 81 -4.04 12.30 14.57
CA PRO A 81 -3.08 12.91 15.50
C PRO A 81 -2.09 11.92 16.13
N ALA A 82 -2.56 10.74 16.52
CA ALA A 82 -1.74 9.69 17.14
C ALA A 82 -0.61 9.20 16.22
N VAL A 83 -0.91 8.99 14.93
CA VAL A 83 0.06 8.55 13.93
C VAL A 83 1.02 9.69 13.58
N ARG A 84 0.50 10.91 13.39
CA ARG A 84 1.32 12.10 13.09
C ARG A 84 2.31 12.45 14.20
N ALA A 85 1.97 12.19 15.45
CA ALA A 85 2.88 12.39 16.58
C ALA A 85 4.15 11.53 16.46
N GLN A 86 4.11 10.46 15.65
CA GLN A 86 5.20 9.53 15.42
C GLN A 86 5.82 9.66 14.03
N TYR A 87 6.00 10.89 13.55
CA TYR A 87 6.45 11.22 12.18
C TYR A 87 7.56 10.30 11.63
N LEU A 88 8.69 10.18 12.34
CA LEU A 88 9.83 9.35 11.89
C LEU A 88 9.47 7.88 11.82
N SER A 89 8.71 7.37 12.80
CA SER A 89 8.25 5.99 12.83
C SER A 89 7.29 5.70 11.68
N SER A 90 6.40 6.62 11.34
CA SER A 90 5.48 6.47 10.20
C SER A 90 6.24 6.42 8.87
N VAL A 91 7.23 7.30 8.68
CA VAL A 91 8.09 7.27 7.48
C VAL A 91 8.84 5.94 7.41
N PHE A 92 9.55 5.58 8.47
CA PHE A 92 10.36 4.36 8.50
C PHE A 92 9.50 3.11 8.32
N GLY A 93 8.35 3.05 8.99
CA GLY A 93 7.37 1.97 8.85
C GLY A 93 6.84 1.85 7.43
N SER A 94 6.55 2.98 6.76
CA SER A 94 6.10 2.96 5.36
C SER A 94 7.19 2.46 4.39
N ILE A 95 8.47 2.79 4.63
CA ILE A 95 9.60 2.28 3.86
C ILE A 95 9.75 0.77 4.06
N LEU A 96 9.73 0.31 5.32
CA LEU A 96 9.83 -1.12 5.62
C LEU A 96 8.65 -1.91 5.04
N GLY A 97 7.43 -1.39 5.17
CA GLY A 97 6.23 -1.98 4.59
C GLY A 97 6.33 -2.11 3.07
N PHE A 98 6.81 -1.06 2.40
CA PHE A 98 7.03 -1.08 0.95
C PHE A 98 8.10 -2.09 0.52
N LEU A 99 9.24 -2.14 1.21
CA LEU A 99 10.27 -3.14 0.94
C LEU A 99 9.74 -4.57 1.15
N GLY A 100 8.92 -4.78 2.19
CA GLY A 100 8.22 -6.03 2.43
C GLY A 100 7.28 -6.39 1.27
N ALA A 101 6.45 -5.45 0.81
CA ALA A 101 5.52 -5.68 -0.29
C ALA A 101 6.25 -6.01 -1.61
N VAL A 102 7.32 -5.28 -1.94
CA VAL A 102 8.16 -5.56 -3.12
C VAL A 102 8.78 -6.96 -3.01
N THR A 103 9.33 -7.30 -1.85
CA THR A 103 9.95 -8.61 -1.61
C THR A 103 8.93 -9.74 -1.77
N THR A 104 7.75 -9.60 -1.18
CA THR A 104 6.66 -10.59 -1.28
C THR A 104 6.19 -10.75 -2.72
N PHE A 105 5.97 -9.65 -3.44
CA PHE A 105 5.57 -9.68 -4.85
C PHE A 105 6.64 -10.36 -5.74
N MET A 106 7.91 -10.01 -5.54
CA MET A 106 9.03 -10.62 -6.26
C MET A 106 9.16 -12.12 -5.94
N LEU A 107 9.04 -12.49 -4.66
CA LEU A 107 9.10 -13.88 -4.25
C LEU A 107 7.95 -14.70 -4.87
N ALA A 108 6.73 -14.16 -4.87
CA ALA A 108 5.57 -14.80 -5.48
C ALA A 108 5.78 -15.06 -6.99
N THR A 109 6.29 -14.07 -7.72
CA THR A 109 6.56 -14.20 -9.16
C THR A 109 7.72 -15.17 -9.47
N VAL A 110 8.78 -15.17 -8.66
CA VAL A 110 9.92 -16.10 -8.81
C VAL A 110 9.56 -17.53 -8.44
N LEU A 111 8.82 -17.74 -7.35
CA LEU A 111 8.40 -19.08 -6.95
C LEU A 111 7.53 -19.72 -8.04
N ARG A 112 6.63 -18.95 -8.65
CA ARG A 112 5.79 -19.46 -9.75
C ARG A 112 6.58 -19.72 -11.03
N SER A 113 7.63 -18.96 -11.34
CA SER A 113 8.45 -19.23 -12.53
C SER A 113 9.27 -20.51 -12.39
N ARG A 114 9.71 -20.84 -11.16
CA ARG A 114 10.47 -22.06 -10.86
C ARG A 114 9.61 -23.31 -10.68
N THR A 115 8.33 -23.15 -10.40
CA THR A 115 7.44 -24.27 -10.08
C THR A 115 6.40 -24.47 -11.19
N THR A 116 6.53 -25.56 -11.93
CA THR A 116 5.40 -26.22 -12.59
C THR A 116 4.54 -26.99 -11.56
N LEU A 117 4.49 -26.51 -10.31
CA LEU A 117 3.84 -27.23 -9.21
C LEU A 117 2.36 -26.89 -9.17
N THR A 118 1.56 -27.95 -9.24
CA THR A 118 0.15 -28.10 -8.85
C THR A 118 -0.49 -26.87 -8.17
N GLU A 119 -1.52 -26.35 -8.83
CA GLU A 119 -2.25 -25.08 -8.63
C GLU A 119 -2.62 -24.63 -7.21
N THR A 120 -2.54 -25.47 -6.17
CA THR A 120 -3.19 -25.22 -4.88
C THR A 120 -2.28 -24.73 -3.76
N ALA A 121 -1.03 -25.20 -3.66
CA ALA A 121 -0.18 -24.90 -2.50
C ALA A 121 0.38 -23.46 -2.48
N SER A 122 0.60 -22.86 -3.65
CA SER A 122 1.18 -21.51 -3.76
C SER A 122 0.22 -20.40 -3.34
N LEU A 123 -1.08 -20.59 -3.54
CA LEU A 123 -2.12 -19.61 -3.19
C LEU A 123 -2.27 -19.45 -1.68
N HIS A 124 -2.15 -20.53 -0.91
CA HIS A 124 -2.29 -20.49 0.55
C HIS A 124 -1.12 -19.78 1.24
N LEU A 125 0.12 -20.00 0.78
CA LEU A 125 1.31 -19.33 1.33
C LEU A 125 1.31 -17.82 1.03
N VAL A 126 0.84 -17.44 -0.15
CA VAL A 126 0.69 -16.03 -0.54
C VAL A 126 -0.40 -15.36 0.28
N ALA A 127 -1.56 -16.00 0.41
CA ALA A 127 -2.65 -15.51 1.26
C ALA A 127 -2.19 -15.35 2.72
N LEU A 128 -1.40 -16.30 3.25
CA LEU A 128 -0.79 -16.18 4.57
C LEU A 128 0.18 -14.99 4.67
N SER A 129 0.99 -14.75 3.64
CA SER A 129 1.92 -13.61 3.64
C SER A 129 1.22 -12.26 3.57
N GLU A 130 0.13 -12.15 2.79
CA GLU A 130 -0.68 -10.94 2.70
C GLU A 130 -1.44 -10.67 4.00
N VAL A 131 -2.06 -11.71 4.58
CA VAL A 131 -2.75 -11.61 5.87
C VAL A 131 -1.76 -11.23 6.99
N LEU A 132 -0.57 -11.82 7.01
CA LEU A 132 0.44 -11.52 8.03
C LEU A 132 0.97 -10.09 7.89
N LEU A 133 1.16 -9.61 6.66
CA LEU A 133 1.62 -8.24 6.41
C LEU A 133 0.53 -7.20 6.75
N LEU A 134 -0.72 -7.47 6.40
CA LEU A 134 -1.88 -6.67 6.82
C LEU A 134 -2.01 -6.65 8.36
N LEU A 135 -1.84 -7.79 9.03
CA LEU A 135 -1.85 -7.86 10.49
C LEU A 135 -0.71 -7.06 11.11
N LEU A 136 0.50 -7.13 10.55
CA LEU A 136 1.64 -6.36 11.05
C LEU A 136 1.42 -4.85 10.89
N LEU A 137 0.82 -4.42 9.77
CA LEU A 137 0.46 -3.01 9.54
C LEU A 137 -0.64 -2.54 10.52
N VAL A 138 -1.64 -3.38 10.79
CA VAL A 138 -2.69 -3.09 11.77
C VAL A 138 -2.12 -3.04 13.19
N VAL A 139 -1.31 -4.02 13.59
CA VAL A 139 -0.67 -4.06 14.92
C VAL A 139 0.24 -2.84 15.13
N ALA A 140 1.01 -2.45 14.11
CA ALA A 140 1.82 -1.23 14.16
C ALA A 140 0.97 0.05 14.29
N ALA A 141 -0.25 0.04 13.75
CA ALA A 141 -1.18 1.17 13.86
C ALA A 141 -1.97 1.22 15.19
N THR A 142 -2.08 0.10 15.91
CA THR A 142 -2.89 -0.02 17.15
C THR A 142 -2.10 -0.14 18.45
N SER A 143 -0.78 -0.35 18.40
CA SER A 143 0.06 -0.55 19.58
C SER A 143 0.58 0.76 20.21
N SER A 144 -0.09 1.88 19.95
CA SER A 144 0.19 3.21 20.50
C SER A 144 -1.01 3.82 21.18
#